data_AF-A0A816LBY2-F1
#
_entry.id   AF-A0A816LBY2-F1
#
_cell.length_a   1.000
_cell.length_b   1.000
_cell.length_c   1.000
_cell.angle_alpha   90.00
_cell.angle_beta   90.00
_cell.angle_gamma   90.00
#
_symmetry.space_group_name_H-M   'P 1'
#
loop_
_entity.id
_entity.type
_entity.pdbx_description
1 polymer ?
#
loop_
_entity_poly.entity_id
_entity_poly.type
_entity_poly.pdbx_seq_one_letter_code
_entity_poly.pdbx_strand_id
1 'polypeptide(L)'
;LLLQLCQPVQDSLILSNGLIHPTKAKGSRSNNELTWELTAPWTGAKIQVPVKFMTGDLDMVYTTPGVKEYIHGGGFAADVPNLQEVVVIEDAGHFVNQEKPHEVTAHINDFFTKLQDNYRSF
;
A
#
# COMPACT_ATOMS: atom_id res chain seq x y z
N LEU A 1 3.62 -5.27 8.33
CA LEU A 1 3.02 -6.58 8.02
C LEU A 1 2.49 -6.50 6.60
N LEU A 2 2.83 -7.48 5.77
CA LEU A 2 2.61 -7.59 4.33
C LEU A 2 1.41 -6.79 3.78
N LEU A 3 1.65 -5.59 3.25
CA LEU A 3 0.64 -4.84 2.51
C LEU A 3 0.68 -5.32 1.05
N GLN A 4 0.21 -6.54 0.82
CA GLN A 4 -0.32 -6.94 -0.49
C GLN A 4 -1.64 -6.18 -0.66
N LEU A 5 -1.55 -4.86 -0.86
CA LEU A 5 -2.65 -3.89 -0.95
C LEU A 5 -3.91 -4.33 -0.20
N CYS A 6 -3.76 -4.58 1.11
CA CYS A 6 -4.91 -4.64 1.99
C CYS A 6 -5.55 -3.24 1.93
N GLN A 7 -6.88 -3.19 1.90
CA GLN A 7 -7.77 -2.01 1.96
C GLN A 7 -7.13 -0.64 2.27
N PRO A 8 -6.30 -0.45 3.32
CA PRO A 8 -5.61 0.81 3.61
C PRO A 8 -4.81 1.47 2.47
N VAL A 9 -4.23 0.73 1.50
CA VAL A 9 -3.54 1.39 0.37
C VAL A 9 -4.51 1.83 -0.72
N GLN A 10 -5.61 1.09 -0.93
CA GLN A 10 -6.75 1.62 -1.70
C GLN A 10 -7.29 2.85 -1.01
N ASP A 11 -7.52 2.81 0.30
CA ASP A 11 -8.02 3.97 1.04
C ASP A 11 -7.04 5.14 0.97
N SER A 12 -5.73 4.93 1.05
CA SER A 12 -4.72 5.98 0.84
C SER A 12 -4.74 6.55 -0.59
N LEU A 13 -4.84 5.71 -1.63
CA LEU A 13 -4.98 6.14 -3.04
C LEU A 13 -6.29 6.91 -3.30
N ILE A 14 -7.37 6.50 -2.64
CA ILE A 14 -8.66 7.20 -2.67
C ILE A 14 -8.51 8.54 -1.92
N LEU A 15 -7.86 8.56 -0.74
CA LEU A 15 -7.78 9.71 0.19
C LEU A 15 -6.76 10.78 -0.19
N SER A 16 -5.64 10.41 -0.82
CA SER A 16 -4.57 11.37 -1.06
C SER A 16 -4.71 12.12 -2.39
N ASN A 17 -5.31 11.52 -3.43
CA ASN A 17 -5.21 12.08 -4.79
C ASN A 17 -6.47 12.01 -5.67
N GLY A 18 -7.63 11.57 -5.16
CA GLY A 18 -8.87 11.55 -5.96
C GLY A 18 -8.82 10.69 -7.23
N LEU A 19 -7.83 9.79 -7.33
CA LEU A 19 -7.61 8.92 -8.49
C LEU A 19 -8.74 7.89 -8.65
N ILE A 20 -9.46 7.58 -7.57
CA ILE A 20 -10.64 6.72 -7.56
C ILE A 20 -11.73 7.44 -6.75
N HIS A 21 -12.43 8.38 -7.38
CA HIS A 21 -13.62 8.95 -6.75
C HIS A 21 -14.74 7.91 -6.81
N PRO A 22 -15.36 7.51 -5.69
CA PRO A 22 -16.52 6.63 -5.75
C PRO A 22 -17.62 7.33 -6.56
N THR A 23 -18.09 6.67 -7.61
CA THR A 23 -19.15 7.18 -8.48
C THR A 23 -20.48 7.05 -7.76
N LYS A 24 -21.22 8.15 -7.62
CA LYS A 24 -22.58 8.14 -7.08
C LYS A 24 -23.50 7.30 -7.96
N ALA A 25 -23.69 6.04 -7.63
CA ALA A 25 -24.77 5.25 -8.18
C ALA A 25 -26.09 5.78 -7.58
N LYS A 26 -27.05 6.18 -8.44
CA LYS A 26 -28.34 6.69 -7.97
C LYS A 26 -29.10 5.59 -7.21
N GLY A 27 -29.31 5.77 -5.91
CA GLY A 27 -30.31 5.05 -5.12
C GLY A 27 -29.82 4.00 -4.12
N SER A 28 -28.52 3.70 -4.04
CA SER A 28 -27.95 2.86 -2.98
C SER A 28 -26.51 3.27 -2.71
N ARG A 29 -26.18 3.52 -1.43
CA ARG A 29 -24.82 3.83 -0.99
C ARG A 29 -24.02 2.53 -0.93
N SER A 30 -22.98 2.43 -1.74
CA SER A 30 -22.03 1.32 -1.71
C SER A 30 -21.15 1.36 -0.46
N ASN A 31 -20.57 0.22 -0.08
CA ASN A 31 -19.65 0.15 1.06
C ASN A 31 -18.39 1.02 0.85
N ASN A 32 -17.97 1.22 -0.39
CA ASN A 32 -16.81 2.07 -0.71
C ASN A 32 -17.14 3.56 -0.52
N GLU A 33 -18.35 3.99 -0.89
CA GLU A 33 -18.83 5.35 -0.60
C GLU A 33 -18.96 5.59 0.91
N LEU A 34 -19.46 4.61 1.66
CA LEU A 34 -19.55 4.73 3.10
C LEU A 34 -18.16 4.78 3.75
N THR A 35 -17.24 3.92 3.31
CA THR A 35 -15.86 3.92 3.80
C THR A 35 -15.20 5.28 3.54
N TRP A 36 -15.36 5.83 2.34
CA TRP A 36 -14.88 7.17 1.98
C TRP A 36 -15.40 8.27 2.92
N GLU A 37 -16.71 8.28 3.18
CA GLU A 37 -17.30 9.26 4.09
C GLU A 37 -16.81 9.08 5.53
N LEU A 38 -16.71 7.83 6.00
CA LEU A 38 -16.28 7.54 7.37
C LEU A 38 -14.79 7.79 7.58
N THR A 39 -13.95 7.68 6.55
CA THR A 39 -12.51 7.92 6.66
C THR A 39 -12.12 9.39 6.45
N ALA A 40 -13.08 10.29 6.18
CA ALA A 40 -12.85 11.72 6.01
C ALA A 40 -12.04 12.38 7.16
N PRO A 41 -12.20 12.04 8.46
CA PRO A 41 -11.38 12.60 9.54
C PRO A 41 -9.88 12.32 9.42
N TRP A 42 -9.47 11.31 8.64
CA TRP A 42 -8.05 10.97 8.42
C TRP A 42 -7.46 11.61 7.16
N THR A 43 -8.17 12.54 6.52
CA THR A 43 -7.63 13.29 5.37
C THR A 43 -6.34 14.00 5.75
N GLY A 44 -5.26 13.71 5.01
CA GLY A 44 -3.91 14.26 5.24
C GLY A 44 -3.13 13.65 6.42
N ALA A 45 -3.72 12.73 7.18
CA ALA A 45 -3.02 12.00 8.23
C ALA A 45 -1.91 11.12 7.65
N LYS A 46 -0.81 10.96 8.41
CA LYS A 46 0.37 10.20 7.98
C LYS A 46 0.45 8.84 8.67
N ILE A 47 0.89 7.81 7.94
CA ILE A 47 1.11 6.47 8.49
C ILE A 47 2.50 6.44 9.13
N GLN A 48 2.54 6.42 10.46
CA GLN A 48 3.79 6.53 11.23
C GLN A 48 4.45 5.18 11.54
N VAL A 49 3.80 4.06 11.25
CA VAL A 49 4.43 2.74 11.46
C VAL A 49 5.50 2.47 10.39
N PRO A 50 6.59 1.73 10.70
CA PRO A 50 7.52 1.29 9.68
C PRO A 50 6.83 0.41 8.62
N VAL A 51 7.07 0.70 7.34
CA VAL A 51 6.45 -0.02 6.22
C VAL A 51 7.50 -0.55 5.26
N LYS A 52 7.33 -1.80 4.81
CA LYS A 52 7.94 -2.33 3.59
C LYS A 52 6.80 -2.71 2.65
N PHE A 53 6.79 -2.15 1.44
CA PHE A 53 5.76 -2.37 0.44
C PHE A 53 6.30 -3.30 -0.65
N MET A 54 5.50 -4.28 -1.08
CA MET A 54 5.87 -5.25 -2.09
C MET A 54 4.71 -5.47 -3.06
N THR A 55 4.98 -5.54 -4.35
CA THR A 55 3.98 -5.79 -5.40
C THR A 55 4.61 -6.53 -6.56
N GLY A 56 3.80 -7.21 -7.37
CA GLY A 56 4.25 -7.85 -8.60
C GLY A 56 4.29 -6.84 -9.75
N ASP A 57 5.23 -6.98 -10.68
CA ASP A 57 5.31 -6.13 -11.87
C ASP A 57 4.09 -6.23 -12.80
N LEU A 58 3.40 -7.38 -12.77
CA LEU A 58 2.17 -7.67 -13.52
C LEU A 58 0.89 -7.46 -12.67
N ASP A 59 0.99 -6.99 -11.43
CA ASP A 59 -0.18 -6.74 -10.58
C ASP A 59 -1.10 -5.69 -11.22
N MET A 60 -2.38 -6.04 -11.40
CA MET A 60 -3.38 -5.16 -12.00
C MET A 60 -3.58 -3.84 -11.23
N VAL A 61 -3.36 -3.85 -9.91
CA VAL A 61 -3.46 -2.63 -9.11
C VAL A 61 -2.21 -1.76 -9.30
N TYR A 62 -1.02 -2.38 -9.32
CA TYR A 62 0.24 -1.66 -9.58
C TYR A 62 0.29 -1.06 -10.99
N THR A 63 -0.33 -1.71 -11.97
CA THR A 63 -0.40 -1.26 -13.36
C THR A 63 -1.57 -0.32 -13.66
N THR A 64 -2.41 0.00 -12.66
CA THR A 64 -3.46 1.01 -12.80
C THR A 64 -2.84 2.39 -13.03
N PRO A 65 -3.36 3.20 -13.98
CA PRO A 65 -2.82 4.54 -14.24
C PRO A 65 -2.73 5.40 -12.97
N GLY A 66 -1.58 6.05 -12.75
CA GLY A 66 -1.33 6.91 -11.59
C GLY A 66 -0.73 6.20 -10.37
N VAL A 67 -0.84 4.86 -10.27
CA VAL A 67 -0.34 4.12 -9.10
C VAL A 67 1.18 4.06 -9.08
N LYS A 68 1.83 3.80 -10.22
CA LYS A 68 3.30 3.81 -10.32
C LYS A 68 3.87 5.19 -10.01
N GLU A 69 3.24 6.23 -10.54
CA GLU A 69 3.63 7.62 -10.31
C GLU A 69 3.47 8.01 -8.84
N TYR A 70 2.42 7.53 -8.16
CA TYR A 70 2.24 7.77 -6.72
C TYR A 70 3.29 7.05 -5.88
N ILE A 71 3.54 5.75 -6.15
CA ILE A 71 4.49 4.92 -5.41
C ILE A 71 5.92 5.44 -5.56
N HIS A 72 6.34 5.73 -6.80
CA HIS A 72 7.73 6.06 -7.11
C HIS A 72 7.99 7.58 -7.22
N GLY A 73 6.96 8.40 -7.42
CA GLY A 73 7.06 9.86 -7.55
C GLY A 73 7.04 10.62 -6.23
N GLY A 74 7.14 9.91 -5.09
CA GLY A 74 7.27 10.51 -3.75
C GLY A 74 5.96 10.78 -3.02
N GLY A 75 4.79 10.65 -3.68
CA GLY A 75 3.49 10.79 -3.02
C GLY A 75 3.31 9.75 -1.90
N PHE A 76 3.64 8.49 -2.18
CA PHE A 76 3.54 7.42 -1.20
C PHE A 76 4.48 7.60 -0.01
N ALA A 77 5.72 8.01 -0.25
CA ALA A 77 6.68 8.33 0.82
C ALA A 77 6.25 9.56 1.63
N ALA A 78 5.58 10.53 1.01
CA ALA A 78 5.04 11.69 1.71
C ALA A 78 3.89 11.32 2.65
N ASP A 79 3.07 10.32 2.32
CA ASP A 79 1.97 9.82 3.17
C ASP A 79 2.41 8.76 4.19
N VAL A 80 3.51 8.06 3.91
CA VAL A 80 4.12 7.04 4.76
C VAL A 80 5.59 7.42 5.05
N PRO A 81 5.85 8.36 5.98
CA PRO A 81 7.20 8.88 6.21
C PRO A 81 8.23 7.82 6.65
N ASN A 82 7.77 6.71 7.22
CA ASN A 82 8.60 5.59 7.67
C ASN A 82 8.60 4.40 6.70
N LEU A 83 8.30 4.65 5.42
CA LEU A 83 8.48 3.69 4.33
C LEU A 83 9.96 3.36 4.15
N GLN A 84 10.33 2.12 4.42
CA GLN A 84 11.71 1.63 4.35
C GLN A 84 12.10 1.25 2.93
N GLU A 85 11.20 0.57 2.22
CA GLU A 85 11.51 -0.04 0.93
C GLU A 85 10.22 -0.31 0.12
N VAL A 86 10.32 -0.11 -1.19
CA VAL A 86 9.35 -0.52 -2.21
C VAL A 86 10.02 -1.61 -3.04
N VAL A 87 9.45 -2.81 -3.05
CA VAL A 87 9.94 -3.94 -3.84
C VAL A 87 8.94 -4.24 -4.96
N VAL A 88 9.44 -4.29 -6.18
CA VAL A 88 8.68 -4.77 -7.34
C VAL A 88 9.25 -6.12 -7.72
N ILE A 89 8.45 -7.16 -7.54
CA ILE A 89 8.84 -8.55 -7.79
C ILE A 89 8.58 -8.85 -9.28
N GLU A 90 9.63 -9.22 -10.00
CA GLU A 90 9.57 -9.51 -11.43
C GLU A 90 8.84 -10.83 -11.74
N ASP A 91 8.16 -10.86 -12.88
CA ASP A 91 7.37 -11.99 -13.36
C ASP A 91 6.34 -12.47 -12.31
N ALA A 92 5.67 -11.53 -11.65
CA ALA A 92 4.65 -11.83 -10.65
C ALA A 92 3.43 -10.92 -10.78
N GLY A 93 2.24 -11.51 -10.66
CA GLY A 93 0.97 -10.82 -10.67
C GLY A 93 0.51 -10.41 -9.27
N HIS A 94 -0.80 -10.48 -9.07
CA HIS A 94 -1.44 -9.98 -7.85
C HIS A 94 -1.13 -10.84 -6.60
N PHE A 95 -0.80 -12.11 -6.75
CA PHE A 95 -0.61 -13.05 -5.64
C PHE A 95 0.87 -13.40 -5.42
N VAL A 96 1.74 -12.40 -5.31
CA VAL A 96 3.21 -12.59 -5.18
C VAL A 96 3.62 -13.51 -4.03
N ASN A 97 2.84 -13.55 -2.94
CA ASN A 97 3.08 -14.44 -1.81
C ASN A 97 2.89 -15.93 -2.14
N GLN A 98 2.11 -16.26 -3.18
CA GLN A 98 1.93 -17.61 -3.70
C GLN A 98 2.82 -17.88 -4.93
N GLU A 99 3.03 -16.87 -5.77
CA GLU A 99 3.82 -17.00 -7.01
C GLU A 99 5.33 -17.00 -6.74
N LYS A 100 5.79 -16.22 -5.76
CA LYS A 100 7.21 -16.04 -5.38
C LYS A 100 7.41 -16.20 -3.86
N PRO A 101 6.96 -17.32 -3.25
CA PRO A 101 6.86 -17.46 -1.79
C PRO A 101 8.22 -17.34 -1.08
N HIS A 102 9.29 -17.83 -1.69
CA HIS A 102 10.64 -17.77 -1.11
C HIS A 102 11.18 -16.34 -1.03
N GLU A 103 11.00 -15.57 -2.11
CA GLU A 103 11.43 -14.17 -2.19
C GLU A 103 10.64 -13.31 -1.20
N VAL A 104 9.31 -13.45 -1.19
CA VAL A 104 8.44 -12.75 -0.24
C VAL A 104 8.81 -13.08 1.21
N THR A 105 9.01 -14.36 1.53
CA THR A 105 9.40 -14.78 2.89
C THR A 105 10.76 -14.20 3.29
N ALA A 106 11.72 -14.13 2.37
CA ALA A 106 13.03 -13.52 2.62
C ALA A 106 12.89 -12.03 2.97
N HIS A 107 12.08 -11.27 2.21
CA HIS A 107 11.85 -9.85 2.50
C HIS A 107 11.13 -9.62 3.83
N ILE A 108 10.18 -10.49 4.21
CA ILE A 108 9.50 -10.42 5.52
C ILE A 108 10.50 -10.63 6.66
N ASN A 109 11.34 -11.67 6.56
CA ASN A 109 12.33 -11.98 7.58
C ASN A 109 13.35 -10.85 7.72
N ASP A 110 13.90 -10.37 6.61
CA ASP A 110 14.82 -9.22 6.60
C ASP A 110 14.22 -7.99 7.28
N PHE A 111 12.96 -7.67 6.96
CA PHE A 111 12.27 -6.52 7.55
C PHE A 111 12.15 -6.65 9.08
N PHE A 112 11.74 -7.82 9.58
CA PHE A 112 11.58 -8.02 11.02
C PHE A 112 12.91 -8.11 11.76
N THR A 113 13.93 -8.70 11.17
CA THR A 113 15.29 -8.70 11.75
C THR A 113 15.77 -7.26 11.93
N LYS A 114 15.70 -6.42 10.89
CA LYS A 114 16.07 -5.00 10.96
C LYS A 114 15.28 -4.24 12.03
N LEU A 115 13.96 -4.48 12.13
CA LEU A 115 13.13 -3.85 13.16
C LEU A 115 13.55 -4.27 14.57
N GLN A 116 13.85 -5.56 14.79
CA GLN A 116 14.31 -6.05 16.09
C GLN A 116 15.67 -5.46 16.48
N ASP A 117 16.60 -5.40 15.53
CA ASP A 117 17.94 -4.87 15.78
C ASP A 117 17.89 -3.38 16.13
N ASN A 118 17.03 -2.61 15.45
CA ASN A 118 16.78 -1.21 15.78
C ASN A 118 16.22 -1.06 17.20
N TYR A 119 15.34 -1.97 17.67
CA TYR A 119 14.77 -1.92 19.01
C TYR A 119 15.75 -2.39 20.11
N ARG A 120 16.67 -3.31 19.79
CA ARG A 120 17.72 -3.80 20.71
C ARG A 120 18.89 -2.83 20.91
N SER A 121 18.98 -1.80 20.07
CA SER A 121 20.05 -0.79 20.13
C SER A 121 19.81 0.34 21.15
N PHE A 122 18.68 0.29 21.87
CA PHE A 122 18.32 1.17 22.99
C PHE A 122 18.35 0.42 24.33
#